data_AF-A0A448J621-F1
#
_entry.id   AF-A0A448J621-F1
#
_cell.length_a   1.000
_cell.length_b   1.000
_cell.length_c   1.000
_cell.angle_alpha   90.00
_cell.angle_beta   90.00
_cell.angle_gamma   90.00
#
_symmetry.space_group_name_H-M   'P 1'
#
loop_
_entity.id
_entity.type
_entity.pdbx_description
1 polymer ?
#
loop_
_entity_poly.entity_id
_entity_poly.type
_entity_poly.pdbx_seq_one_letter_code
_entity_poly.pdbx_strand_id
1 'polypeptide(L)'
;MKTLREQIEVMQAFERGEKIQANYKLKNFEYWQDAKNPVWDWHCYDYRVKPKIKITQKEFNLIKERLTDWKYNKDLIYENQRESFFSNAFGELRKYFRAKNDLEKVNALCYIVVYCFNDFDIDYQALSLESDVFYTSKITISDIVCDLSATVTEFL
;
A
#
# COMPACT_ATOMS: atom_id res chain seq x y z
N MET A 1 16.75 -17.64 14.04
CA MET A 1 17.61 -18.10 12.92
C MET A 1 16.99 -19.35 12.34
N LYS A 2 16.75 -19.42 11.02
CA LYS A 2 16.24 -20.64 10.37
C LYS A 2 17.22 -21.80 10.56
N THR A 3 16.69 -23.00 10.73
CA THR A 3 17.46 -24.25 10.76
C THR A 3 18.05 -24.55 9.38
N LEU A 4 19.12 -25.35 9.32
CA LEU A 4 19.72 -25.78 8.05
C LEU A 4 18.70 -26.45 7.12
N ARG A 5 17.78 -27.25 7.68
CA ARG A 5 16.70 -27.89 6.91
C ARG A 5 15.81 -26.85 6.21
N GLU A 6 15.38 -25.83 6.93
CA GLU A 6 14.56 -24.75 6.36
C GLU A 6 15.31 -23.92 5.32
N GLN A 7 16.63 -23.75 5.47
CA GLN A 7 17.46 -23.09 4.46
C GLN A 7 17.52 -23.91 3.16
N ILE A 8 17.76 -25.22 3.29
CA ILE A 8 17.79 -26.17 2.16
C ILE A 8 16.43 -26.18 1.43
N GLU A 9 15.31 -26.21 2.15
CA GLU A 9 13.97 -26.19 1.55
C GLU A 9 13.74 -24.97 0.65
N VAL A 10 14.21 -23.79 1.07
CA VAL A 10 14.10 -22.55 0.28
C VAL A 10 15.01 -22.60 -0.95
N MET A 11 16.23 -23.12 -0.83
CA MET A 11 17.14 -23.27 -1.98
C MET A 11 16.58 -24.25 -3.02
N GLN A 12 16.07 -25.39 -2.56
CA GLN A 12 15.45 -26.38 -3.45
C GLN A 12 14.18 -25.84 -4.12
N ALA A 13 13.39 -25.00 -3.43
CA ALA A 13 12.25 -24.32 -4.05
C ALA A 13 12.68 -23.38 -5.17
N PHE A 14 13.76 -22.62 -4.96
CA PHE A 14 14.34 -21.77 -5.99
C PHE A 14 14.86 -22.58 -7.18
N GLU A 15 15.54 -23.71 -6.93
CA GLU A 15 15.99 -24.65 -7.97
C GLU A 15 14.82 -25.20 -8.81
N ARG A 16 13.68 -25.49 -8.17
CA ARG A 16 12.43 -25.88 -8.87
C ARG A 16 11.77 -24.73 -9.65
N GLY A 17 12.35 -23.52 -9.66
CA GLY A 17 11.82 -22.34 -10.31
C GLY A 17 10.72 -21.62 -9.52
N GLU A 18 10.52 -21.96 -8.24
CA GLU A 18 9.58 -21.23 -7.39
C GLU A 18 10.12 -19.84 -7.06
N LYS A 19 9.23 -18.85 -7.02
CA LYS A 19 9.61 -17.49 -6.61
C LYS A 19 9.94 -17.49 -5.12
N ILE A 20 11.09 -16.94 -4.77
CA ILE A 20 11.49 -16.71 -3.37
C ILE A 20 11.55 -15.22 -3.08
N GLN A 21 11.58 -14.89 -1.79
CA GLN A 21 11.77 -13.54 -1.31
C GLN A 21 12.91 -13.46 -0.31
N ALA A 22 13.57 -12.31 -0.25
CA ALA A 22 14.61 -11.99 0.74
C ALA A 22 14.20 -10.78 1.60
N ASN A 23 14.62 -10.79 2.85
CA ASN A 23 14.51 -9.69 3.80
C ASN A 23 15.89 -9.44 4.42
N TYR A 24 16.27 -8.17 4.56
CA TYR A 24 17.54 -7.79 5.18
C TYR A 24 17.36 -7.62 6.70
N LYS A 25 18.05 -8.46 7.48
CA LYS A 25 17.83 -8.61 8.93
C LYS A 25 18.05 -7.34 9.74
N LEU A 26 18.89 -6.41 9.27
CA LEU A 26 19.17 -5.17 10.00
C LEU A 26 18.12 -4.08 9.76
N LYS A 27 17.16 -4.29 8.85
CA LYS A 27 16.00 -3.40 8.71
C LYS A 27 14.84 -4.01 9.50
N ASN A 28 14.41 -3.32 10.55
CA ASN A 28 13.35 -3.69 11.49
C ASN A 28 11.93 -3.70 10.88
N PHE A 29 11.77 -4.21 9.66
CA PHE A 29 10.51 -4.23 8.93
C PHE A 29 10.30 -5.59 8.25
N GLU A 30 9.05 -6.05 8.21
CA GLU A 30 8.57 -7.22 7.45
C GLU A 30 8.62 -6.99 5.91
N TYR A 31 9.68 -6.34 5.41
CA TYR A 31 9.81 -5.99 4.01
C TYR A 31 10.46 -7.15 3.23
N TRP A 32 9.65 -7.87 2.46
CA TRP A 32 10.09 -9.01 1.65
C TRP A 32 10.11 -8.62 0.17
N GLN A 33 11.26 -8.78 -0.47
CA GLN A 33 11.42 -8.49 -1.90
C GLN A 33 11.64 -9.77 -2.70
N ASP A 34 11.13 -9.83 -3.92
CA ASP A 34 11.37 -10.95 -4.83
C ASP A 34 12.87 -11.05 -5.16
N ALA A 35 13.48 -12.20 -4.85
CA ALA A 35 14.90 -12.42 -5.11
C ALA A 35 15.07 -13.23 -6.41
N LYS A 36 15.58 -12.57 -7.46
CA LYS A 36 15.89 -13.22 -8.75
C LYS A 36 17.25 -13.92 -8.75
N ASN A 37 18.25 -13.31 -8.09
CA ASN A 37 19.62 -13.80 -7.99
C ASN A 37 20.07 -13.77 -6.51
N PRO A 38 19.63 -14.73 -5.68
CA PRO A 38 19.97 -14.76 -4.26
C PRO A 38 21.46 -15.02 -4.04
N VAL A 39 22.08 -14.26 -3.12
CA VAL A 39 23.50 -14.43 -2.73
C VAL A 39 23.70 -15.50 -1.66
N TRP A 40 22.62 -16.06 -1.11
CA TRP A 40 22.60 -17.09 -0.07
C TRP A 40 23.37 -16.73 1.22
N ASP A 41 23.54 -15.45 1.48
CA ASP A 41 24.04 -14.94 2.75
C ASP A 41 22.93 -14.99 3.80
N TRP A 42 22.83 -16.12 4.50
CA TRP A 42 21.90 -16.31 5.62
C TRP A 42 22.30 -15.54 6.87
N HIS A 43 23.49 -14.94 6.94
CA HIS A 43 23.89 -14.09 8.05
C HIS A 43 23.21 -12.73 7.94
N CYS A 44 23.23 -12.12 6.75
CA CYS A 44 22.63 -10.81 6.50
C CYS A 44 21.15 -10.85 6.10
N TYR A 45 20.69 -11.95 5.50
CA TYR A 45 19.34 -12.05 4.95
C TYR A 45 18.55 -13.22 5.54
N ASP A 46 17.24 -13.03 5.63
CA ASP A 46 16.27 -14.11 5.71
C ASP A 46 15.68 -14.36 4.32
N TYR A 47 15.49 -15.63 3.97
CA TYR A 47 14.84 -16.02 2.73
C TYR A 47 13.60 -16.88 3.02
N ARG A 48 12.60 -16.78 2.15
CA ARG A 48 11.41 -17.63 2.17
C ARG A 48 10.92 -17.91 0.76
N VAL A 49 10.20 -19.01 0.58
CA VAL A 49 9.37 -19.20 -0.62
C VAL A 49 8.27 -18.14 -0.61
N LYS A 50 8.05 -17.46 -1.73
CA LYS A 50 7.03 -16.41 -1.84
C LYS A 50 5.68 -17.01 -1.47
N PRO A 51 5.00 -16.49 -0.43
CA PRO A 51 3.69 -17.00 -0.04
C PRO A 51 2.74 -16.91 -1.23
N LYS A 52 2.12 -18.03 -1.59
CA LYS A 52 1.02 -18.03 -2.54
C LYS A 52 -0.22 -17.58 -1.77
N ILE A 53 -0.62 -16.32 -1.93
CA ILE A 53 -1.92 -15.86 -1.42
C ILE A 53 -2.97 -16.66 -2.17
N LYS A 54 -3.61 -17.62 -1.48
CA LYS A 54 -4.75 -18.36 -2.01
C LYS A 54 -6.02 -17.62 -1.64
N ILE A 55 -6.31 -16.54 -2.36
CA ILE A 55 -7.69 -16.08 -2.48
C ILE A 55 -8.34 -16.95 -3.56
N THR A 56 -9.46 -17.59 -3.23
CA THR A 56 -10.27 -18.28 -4.23
C THR A 56 -10.92 -17.27 -5.16
N GLN A 57 -11.25 -17.69 -6.39
CA GLN A 57 -11.97 -16.82 -7.33
C GLN A 57 -13.29 -16.31 -6.73
N LYS A 58 -13.95 -17.14 -5.92
CA LYS A 58 -15.18 -16.77 -5.20
C LYS A 58 -14.95 -15.66 -4.18
N GLU A 59 -13.90 -15.76 -3.37
CA GLU A 59 -13.53 -14.71 -2.40
C GLU A 59 -13.12 -13.42 -3.09
N PHE A 60 -12.35 -13.50 -4.19
CA PHE A 60 -11.99 -12.33 -4.99
C PHE A 60 -13.23 -11.62 -5.55
N ASN A 61 -14.15 -12.38 -6.14
CA ASN A 61 -15.38 -11.83 -6.71
C ASN A 61 -16.26 -11.19 -5.62
N LEU A 62 -16.36 -11.82 -4.45
CA LEU A 62 -17.10 -11.26 -3.31
C LEU A 62 -16.49 -9.94 -2.81
N ILE A 63 -15.16 -9.86 -2.72
CA ILE A 63 -14.46 -8.61 -2.36
C ILE A 63 -14.75 -7.53 -3.41
N LYS A 64 -14.65 -7.89 -4.70
CA LYS A 64 -14.91 -6.96 -5.82
C LYS A 64 -16.34 -6.43 -5.81
N GLU A 65 -17.33 -7.29 -5.56
CA GLU A 65 -18.74 -6.92 -5.43
C GLU A 65 -18.94 -5.96 -4.26
N ARG A 66 -18.46 -6.32 -3.06
CA ARG A 66 -18.55 -5.46 -1.87
C ARG A 66 -17.89 -4.09 -2.06
N LEU A 67 -16.75 -4.04 -2.73
CA LEU A 67 -16.08 -2.77 -3.05
C LEU A 67 -16.90 -1.95 -4.04
N THR A 68 -17.54 -2.59 -5.01
CA THR A 68 -18.42 -1.93 -5.98
C THR A 68 -19.66 -1.34 -5.29
N ASP A 69 -20.31 -2.14 -4.44
CA ASP A 69 -21.46 -1.68 -3.65
C ASP A 69 -21.09 -0.52 -2.71
N TRP A 70 -19.93 -0.64 -2.04
CA TRP A 70 -19.43 0.43 -1.18
C TRP A 70 -19.15 1.71 -1.97
N LYS A 71 -18.54 1.60 -3.17
CA LYS A 71 -18.26 2.72 -4.06
C LYS A 71 -19.57 3.41 -4.50
N TYR A 72 -20.58 2.63 -4.87
CA TYR A 72 -21.88 3.12 -5.29
C TYR A 72 -22.63 3.82 -4.13
N ASN A 73 -22.72 3.17 -2.97
CA ASN A 73 -23.43 3.71 -1.79
C ASN A 73 -22.81 5.00 -1.22
N LYS A 74 -21.57 5.30 -1.59
CA LYS A 74 -20.83 6.49 -1.16
C LYS A 74 -20.70 7.55 -2.25
N ASP A 75 -21.38 7.36 -3.40
CA ASP A 75 -21.27 8.22 -4.58
C ASP A 75 -19.82 8.44 -5.05
N LEU A 76 -18.97 7.44 -4.85
CA LEU A 76 -17.54 7.49 -5.17
C LEU A 76 -17.27 7.12 -6.64
N ILE A 77 -18.19 7.42 -7.54
CA ILE A 77 -17.99 7.21 -8.97
C ILE A 77 -17.20 8.41 -9.50
N TYR A 78 -16.22 8.18 -10.38
CA TYR A 78 -15.22 9.17 -10.81
C TYR A 78 -15.82 10.55 -11.17
N GLU A 79 -16.95 10.55 -11.88
CA GLU A 79 -17.64 11.79 -12.28
C GLU A 79 -18.19 12.60 -11.09
N ASN A 80 -18.77 11.93 -10.08
CA ASN A 80 -19.32 12.56 -8.88
C ASN A 80 -18.21 13.03 -7.93
N GLN A 81 -17.10 12.28 -7.89
CA GLN A 81 -15.97 12.61 -7.02
C GLN A 81 -15.20 13.84 -7.52
N ARG A 82 -14.95 13.98 -8.83
CA ARG A 82 -14.25 15.17 -9.36
C ARG A 82 -14.93 16.49 -8.99
N GLU A 83 -16.26 16.54 -8.99
CA GLU A 83 -17.01 17.75 -8.61
C GLU A 83 -17.07 17.98 -7.09
N SER A 84 -17.02 16.91 -6.30
CA SER A 84 -17.20 16.96 -4.84
C SER A 84 -15.94 16.67 -4.04
N PHE A 85 -14.79 16.47 -4.69
CA PHE A 85 -13.55 15.97 -4.11
C PHE A 85 -13.15 16.80 -2.90
N PHE A 86 -12.96 18.11 -3.11
CA PHE A 86 -12.54 19.01 -2.05
C PHE A 86 -13.54 19.03 -0.90
N SER A 87 -14.84 19.06 -1.19
CA SER A 87 -15.88 19.03 -0.15
C SER A 87 -15.78 17.77 0.72
N ASN A 88 -15.61 16.61 0.08
CA ASN A 88 -15.52 15.31 0.74
C ASN A 88 -14.20 15.17 1.52
N ALA A 89 -13.07 15.49 0.90
CA ALA A 89 -11.74 15.40 1.51
C ALA A 89 -11.59 16.36 2.70
N PHE A 90 -12.00 17.64 2.57
CA PHE A 90 -11.99 18.59 3.68
C PHE A 90 -13.02 18.23 4.77
N GLY A 91 -14.14 17.61 4.38
CA GLY A 91 -15.11 17.05 5.32
C GLY A 91 -14.51 16.00 6.24
N GLU A 92 -13.71 15.08 5.71
CA GLU A 92 -12.99 14.08 6.49
C GLU A 92 -11.80 14.66 7.25
N LEU A 93 -11.06 15.60 6.66
CA LEU A 93 -9.99 16.34 7.35
C LEU A 93 -10.53 17.00 8.63
N ARG A 94 -11.72 17.62 8.53
CA ARG A 94 -12.41 18.19 9.69
C ARG A 94 -12.77 17.13 10.74
N LYS A 95 -13.19 15.94 10.33
CA LYS A 95 -13.46 14.81 11.25
C LYS A 95 -12.18 14.34 11.93
N TYR A 96 -11.07 14.24 11.20
CA TYR A 96 -9.76 13.90 11.75
C TYR A 96 -9.34 14.86 12.87
N PHE A 97 -9.40 16.18 12.64
CA PHE A 97 -9.06 17.18 13.66
C PHE A 97 -10.00 17.20 14.87
N ARG A 98 -11.23 16.68 14.72
CA ARG A 98 -12.24 16.64 15.79
C ARG A 98 -12.35 15.27 16.47
N ALA A 99 -11.57 14.29 16.02
CA ALA A 99 -11.65 12.92 16.50
C ALA A 99 -11.29 12.84 17.99
N LYS A 100 -12.10 12.10 18.75
CA LYS A 100 -11.95 11.93 20.20
C LYS A 100 -11.11 10.72 20.59
N ASN A 101 -10.87 9.83 19.63
CA ASN A 101 -10.10 8.60 19.82
C ASN A 101 -9.37 8.22 18.53
N ASP A 102 -8.43 7.28 18.64
CA ASP A 102 -7.58 6.88 17.53
C ASP A 102 -8.36 6.15 16.42
N LEU A 103 -9.44 5.45 16.77
CA LEU A 103 -10.28 4.77 15.77
C LEU A 103 -10.97 5.80 14.84
N GLU A 104 -11.50 6.88 15.39
CA GLU A 104 -12.09 7.98 14.62
C GLU A 104 -11.05 8.67 13.74
N LYS A 105 -9.83 8.88 14.25
CA LYS A 105 -8.71 9.44 13.47
C LYS A 105 -8.36 8.53 12.29
N VAL A 106 -8.14 7.24 12.56
CA VAL A 106 -7.78 6.24 11.53
C VAL A 106 -8.87 6.16 10.47
N ASN A 107 -10.15 6.15 10.86
CA ASN A 107 -11.25 6.13 9.90
C ASN A 107 -11.25 7.37 8.99
N ALA A 108 -11.11 8.57 9.56
CA ALA A 108 -11.06 9.80 8.77
C ALA A 108 -9.87 9.80 7.79
N LEU A 109 -8.69 9.36 8.23
CA LEU A 109 -7.50 9.21 7.38
C LEU A 109 -7.74 8.22 6.23
N CYS A 110 -8.33 7.06 6.51
CA CYS A 110 -8.66 6.09 5.47
C CYS A 110 -9.58 6.69 4.40
N TYR A 111 -10.60 7.45 4.79
CA TYR A 111 -11.48 8.09 3.81
C TYR A 111 -10.76 9.15 2.97
N ILE A 112 -9.93 10.00 3.58
CA ILE A 112 -9.11 10.99 2.85
C ILE A 112 -8.26 10.29 1.79
N VAL A 113 -7.56 9.22 2.17
CA VAL A 113 -6.73 8.42 1.27
C VAL A 113 -7.54 7.86 0.12
N VAL A 114 -8.73 7.31 0.38
CA VAL A 114 -9.59 6.77 -0.70
C VAL A 114 -10.08 7.86 -1.65
N TYR A 115 -10.41 9.05 -1.14
CA TYR A 115 -10.77 10.17 -2.03
C TYR A 115 -9.60 10.53 -2.94
N CYS A 116 -8.39 10.66 -2.41
CA CYS A 116 -7.20 10.95 -3.20
C CYS A 116 -6.94 9.88 -4.28
N PHE A 117 -6.95 8.59 -3.90
CA PHE A 117 -6.67 7.50 -4.85
C PHE A 117 -7.74 7.32 -5.94
N ASN A 118 -8.99 7.70 -5.66
CA ASN A 118 -10.06 7.52 -6.64
C ASN A 118 -10.17 8.71 -7.62
N ASP A 119 -9.82 9.93 -7.20
CA ASP A 119 -9.93 11.13 -8.04
C ASP A 119 -8.67 11.45 -8.82
N PHE A 120 -7.50 11.20 -8.24
CA PHE A 120 -6.24 11.43 -8.91
C PHE A 120 -5.81 10.15 -9.63
N ASP A 121 -5.38 10.28 -10.89
CA ASP A 121 -4.65 9.24 -11.60
C ASP A 121 -3.22 9.21 -11.02
N ILE A 122 -3.11 8.70 -9.79
CA ILE A 122 -1.85 8.66 -9.06
C ILE A 122 -1.00 7.57 -9.71
N ASP A 123 -0.11 7.98 -10.61
CA ASP A 123 0.91 7.08 -11.15
C ASP A 123 1.90 6.73 -10.03
N TYR A 124 1.74 5.53 -9.49
CA TYR A 124 2.61 4.97 -8.46
C TYR A 124 4.09 4.94 -8.89
N GLN A 125 4.39 4.88 -10.19
CA GLN A 125 5.76 4.93 -10.70
C GLN A 125 6.34 6.35 -10.58
N ALA A 126 5.55 7.39 -10.79
CA ALA A 126 6.01 8.79 -10.69
C ALA A 126 6.36 9.17 -9.23
N LEU A 127 5.53 8.74 -8.27
CA LEU A 127 5.82 8.92 -6.83
C LEU A 127 7.11 8.21 -6.36
N SER A 128 7.53 7.16 -7.07
CA SER A 128 8.76 6.43 -6.76
C SER A 128 10.04 7.10 -7.28
N LEU A 129 9.93 8.05 -8.21
CA LEU A 129 11.06 8.69 -8.89
C LEU A 129 11.53 9.99 -8.20
N GLU A 130 10.68 10.66 -7.41
CA GLU A 130 11.07 11.89 -6.70
C GLU A 130 11.65 11.66 -5.30
N SER A 131 11.55 10.43 -4.76
CA SER A 131 11.92 10.12 -3.38
C SER A 131 13.13 9.20 -3.26
N ASP A 132 14.25 9.58 -3.90
CA ASP A 132 15.53 8.87 -3.76
C ASP A 132 16.15 8.98 -2.34
N VAL A 133 15.43 9.50 -1.33
CA VAL A 133 15.96 9.69 0.03
C VAL A 133 15.12 9.07 1.16
N PHE A 134 13.85 8.69 0.97
CA PHE A 134 13.09 8.03 2.05
C PHE A 134 12.15 6.95 1.53
N TYR A 135 12.71 5.74 1.33
CA TYR A 135 11.94 4.51 1.20
C TYR A 135 11.14 4.23 2.48
N THR A 136 9.95 4.79 2.58
CA THR A 136 8.88 4.16 3.33
C THR A 136 7.67 4.03 2.42
N SER A 137 7.19 2.79 2.28
CA SER A 137 5.92 2.42 1.65
C SER A 137 4.70 2.94 2.43
N LYS A 138 4.82 4.13 3.03
CA LYS A 138 3.82 4.85 3.79
C LYS A 138 3.66 6.19 3.09
N ILE A 139 2.53 6.37 2.41
CA ILE A 139 2.04 7.71 2.10
C ILE A 139 1.82 8.38 3.44
N THR A 140 2.63 9.39 3.74
CA THR A 140 2.49 10.17 4.94
C THR A 140 1.40 11.22 4.73
N ILE A 141 0.82 11.71 5.82
CA ILE A 141 -0.08 12.87 5.77
C ILE A 141 0.65 14.07 5.13
N SER A 142 1.99 14.16 5.29
CA SER A 142 2.79 15.19 4.63
C SER A 142 2.76 15.06 3.12
N ASP A 143 2.84 13.84 2.58
CA ASP A 143 2.80 13.60 1.13
C ASP A 143 1.43 13.98 0.58
N ILE A 144 0.34 13.54 1.24
CA ILE A 144 -1.03 13.91 0.86
C ILE A 144 -1.24 15.43 0.93
N VAL A 145 -0.74 16.09 1.98
CA VAL A 145 -0.88 17.54 2.15
C VAL A 145 -0.03 18.30 1.13
N CYS A 146 1.17 17.82 0.80
CA CYS A 146 2.01 18.39 -0.26
C CYS A 146 1.34 18.26 -1.62
N ASP A 147 0.82 17.09 -1.98
CA ASP A 147 0.12 16.86 -3.25
C ASP A 147 -1.14 17.72 -3.36
N LEU A 148 -1.94 17.78 -2.28
CA LEU A 148 -3.11 18.66 -2.21
C LEU A 148 -2.72 20.14 -2.33
N SER A 149 -1.63 20.57 -1.70
CA SER A 149 -1.16 21.96 -1.75
C SER A 149 -0.62 22.33 -3.13
N ALA A 150 0.14 21.43 -3.77
CA ALA A 150 0.66 21.61 -5.12
C ALA A 150 -0.50 21.73 -6.12
N THR A 151 -1.46 20.81 -6.05
CA THR A 151 -2.65 20.83 -6.92
C THR A 151 -3.46 22.11 -6.74
N VAL A 152 -3.70 22.56 -5.50
CA VAL A 152 -4.43 23.83 -5.25
C VAL A 152 -3.69 25.05 -5.80
N THR A 153 -2.36 25.01 -5.87
CA THR A 153 -1.55 26.11 -6.41
C THR A 153 -1.59 26.16 -7.94
N GLU A 154 -1.81 25.03 -8.63
CA GLU A 154 -1.97 24.99 -10.09
C GLU A 154 -3.33 25.51 -10.58
N PHE A 155 -4.34 25.57 -9.69
CA PHE A 155 -5.68 26.08 -10.00
C PHE A 155 -5.93 27.54 -9.54
N LEU A 156 -4.88 28.24 -9.08
CA LEU A 156 -4.89 29.68 -8.75
C LEU A 156 -4.07 30.48 -9.76
#